data_AF-A0A7S1HJC7-F1
#
_entry.id   AF-A0A7S1HJC7-F1
#
_cell.length_a   1.000
_cell.length_b   1.000
_cell.length_c   1.000
_cell.angle_alpha   90.00
_cell.angle_beta   90.00
_cell.angle_gamma   90.00
#
_symmetry.space_group_name_H-M   'P 1'
#
loop_
_entity.id
_entity.type
_entity.pdbx_description
1 polymer ?
#
loop_
_entity_poly.entity_id
_entity_poly.type
_entity_poly.pdbx_seq_one_letter_code
_entity_poly.pdbx_strand_id
1 'polypeptide(L)'
;GMRLAGVAGARAALERLWRSVSELGGWSLPGLELGLVHAWAAALTQLLSPYQLNPLGFNPLRELLQAQVDFEALQRASPVRLFVSATNVETGKIKVFSAQELSLDAVLASACLPNLFPAQEIGGQYYWDGGFMGNPAIF
;
A
#
# COMPACT_ATOMS: atom_id res chain seq x y z
N GLY A 1 10.39 13.75 5.23
CA GLY A 1 10.49 13.93 6.69
C GLY A 1 11.93 14.00 7.17
N MET A 2 12.60 12.86 7.34
CA MET A 2 13.94 12.77 7.94
C MET A 2 15.01 13.63 7.25
N ARG A 3 14.99 13.72 5.91
CA ARG A 3 15.91 14.56 5.15
C ARG A 3 15.77 16.06 5.40
N LEU A 4 14.59 16.51 5.82
CA LEU A 4 14.28 17.93 5.95
C LEU A 4 14.63 18.44 7.35
N ALA A 5 14.35 17.66 8.40
CA ALA A 5 14.53 18.09 9.78
C ALA A 5 14.91 16.95 10.74
N GLY A 6 15.64 15.94 10.25
CA GLY A 6 16.11 14.81 11.05
C GLY A 6 14.98 14.04 11.73
N VAL A 7 15.21 13.61 12.97
CA VAL A 7 14.23 12.82 13.76
C VAL A 7 12.91 13.58 13.96
N ALA A 8 12.96 14.89 14.20
CA ALA A 8 11.76 15.70 14.36
C ALA A 8 10.92 15.74 13.07
N GLY A 9 11.58 15.94 11.92
CA GLY A 9 10.93 15.88 10.60
C GLY A 9 10.39 14.50 10.25
N ALA A 10 11.01 13.43 10.71
CA ALA A 10 10.51 12.07 10.56
C ALA A 10 9.23 11.86 11.38
N ARG A 11 9.24 12.22 12.67
CA ARG A 11 8.09 12.10 13.57
C ARG A 11 6.88 12.88 13.04
N ALA A 12 7.08 14.14 12.65
CA ALA A 12 6.00 14.97 12.13
C ALA A 12 5.41 14.43 10.82
N ALA A 13 6.25 13.85 9.94
CA ALA A 13 5.76 13.22 8.72
C ALA A 13 4.95 11.94 9.00
N LEU A 14 5.40 11.13 9.96
CA LEU A 14 4.69 9.92 10.38
C LEU A 14 3.34 10.24 11.02
N GLU A 15 3.29 11.28 11.86
CA GLU A 15 2.04 11.75 12.47
C GLU A 15 1.03 12.22 11.43
N ARG A 16 1.47 13.02 10.45
CA ARG A 16 0.60 13.44 9.33
C ARG A 16 0.08 12.26 8.54
N LEU A 17 0.95 11.30 8.21
CA LEU A 17 0.56 10.09 7.48
C LEU A 17 -0.54 9.34 8.23
N TRP A 18 -0.32 9.04 9.51
CA TRP A 18 -1.30 8.33 10.34
C TRP A 18 -2.61 9.09 10.49
N ARG A 19 -2.56 10.41 10.62
CA ARG A 19 -3.76 11.24 10.70
C ARG A 19 -4.58 11.16 9.41
N SER A 20 -3.93 11.32 8.26
CA SER A 20 -4.61 11.19 6.96
C SER A 20 -5.16 9.78 6.72
N VAL A 21 -4.45 8.73 7.13
CA VAL A 21 -4.97 7.34 7.07
C VAL A 21 -6.19 7.17 7.97
N SER A 22 -6.17 7.75 9.17
CA SER A 22 -7.31 7.72 10.09
C SER A 22 -8.53 8.46 9.53
N GLU A 23 -8.31 9.56 8.81
CA GLU A 23 -9.37 10.32 8.14
C GLU A 23 -9.97 9.53 6.97
N LEU A 24 -9.16 8.74 6.23
CA LEU A 24 -9.64 7.81 5.21
C LEU A 24 -10.47 6.66 5.80
N GLY A 25 -10.06 6.12 6.95
CA GLY A 25 -10.81 5.07 7.68
C GLY A 25 -12.05 5.57 8.41
N GLY A 26 -12.25 6.90 8.48
CA GLY A 26 -13.34 7.56 9.17
C GLY A 26 -14.71 7.45 8.50
N TRP A 27 -14.84 6.70 7.40
CA TRP A 27 -16.14 6.30 6.83
C TRP A 27 -16.82 5.23 7.68
N SER A 28 -17.09 5.53 8.95
CA SER A 28 -18.12 4.85 9.72
C SER A 28 -19.48 5.29 9.19
N LEU A 29 -20.19 4.40 8.47
CA LEU A 29 -21.57 4.64 8.05
C LEU A 29 -22.45 4.78 9.31
N PRO A 30 -23.02 5.97 9.60
CA PRO A 30 -23.83 6.16 10.81
C PRO A 30 -25.10 5.31 10.72
N GLY A 31 -25.37 4.51 11.76
CA GLY A 31 -26.63 3.74 11.87
C GLY A 31 -26.60 2.29 11.35
N LEU A 32 -25.44 1.79 10.92
CA LEU A 32 -25.25 0.37 10.60
C LEU A 32 -24.42 -0.33 11.68
N GLU A 33 -24.92 -1.46 12.18
CA GLU A 33 -24.19 -2.38 13.06
C GLU A 33 -22.86 -2.77 12.41
N LEU A 34 -21.75 -2.31 13.00
CA LEU A 34 -20.41 -2.48 12.44
C LEU A 34 -20.12 -3.96 12.12
N GLY A 35 -20.59 -4.89 12.96
CA GLY A 35 -20.43 -6.33 12.74
C GLY A 35 -21.16 -6.87 11.51
N LEU A 36 -22.36 -6.35 11.20
CA LEU A 36 -23.13 -6.79 10.04
C LEU A 36 -22.49 -6.32 8.73
N VAL A 37 -22.01 -5.07 8.69
CA VAL A 37 -21.28 -4.53 7.53
C VAL A 37 -20.01 -5.31 7.25
N HIS A 38 -19.23 -5.62 8.29
CA HIS A 38 -18.02 -6.43 8.15
C HIS A 38 -18.31 -7.86 7.65
N ALA A 39 -19.36 -8.50 8.17
CA ALA A 39 -19.76 -9.84 7.73
C ALA A 39 -20.19 -9.87 6.25
N TRP A 40 -21.00 -8.88 5.83
CA TRP A 40 -21.40 -8.76 4.42
C TRP A 40 -20.22 -8.44 3.51
N ALA A 41 -19.33 -7.52 3.91
CA ALA A 41 -18.12 -7.21 3.14
C ALA A 41 -17.24 -8.45 2.97
N ALA A 42 -17.01 -9.21 4.05
CA ALA A 42 -16.25 -10.46 4.00
C ALA A 42 -16.88 -11.48 3.04
N ALA A 43 -18.21 -11.65 3.07
CA ALA A 43 -18.91 -12.55 2.17
C ALA A 43 -18.77 -12.13 0.69
N LEU A 44 -18.87 -10.83 0.40
CA LEU A 44 -18.69 -10.30 -0.96
C LEU A 44 -17.27 -10.53 -1.49
N THR A 45 -16.23 -10.37 -0.65
CA THR A 45 -14.84 -10.64 -1.07
C THR A 45 -14.55 -12.12 -1.37
N GLN A 46 -15.39 -13.05 -0.92
CA GLN A 46 -15.28 -14.47 -1.28
C GLN A 46 -16.03 -14.82 -2.58
N LEU A 47 -17.07 -14.04 -2.92
CA LEU A 47 -17.92 -14.29 -4.08
C LEU A 47 -17.47 -13.52 -5.32
N LEU A 48 -16.86 -12.35 -5.13
CA LEU A 48 -16.49 -11.43 -6.18
C LEU A 48 -15.00 -11.10 -6.11
N SER A 49 -14.37 -11.04 -7.29
CA SER A 49 -12.98 -10.63 -7.40
C SER A 49 -12.83 -9.10 -7.21
N PRO A 50 -11.64 -8.62 -6.82
CA PRO A 50 -11.36 -7.19 -6.71
C PRO A 50 -11.64 -6.41 -8.00
N TYR A 51 -11.45 -7.04 -9.16
CA TYR A 51 -11.74 -6.44 -10.46
C TYR A 51 -13.24 -6.17 -10.69
N GLN A 52 -14.12 -6.96 -10.06
CA GLN A 52 -15.56 -6.78 -10.13
C GLN A 52 -16.07 -5.78 -9.10
N LEU A 53 -15.46 -5.76 -7.91
CA LEU A 53 -15.82 -4.84 -6.83
C LEU A 53 -15.28 -3.43 -7.04
N ASN A 54 -14.13 -3.31 -7.71
CA ASN A 54 -13.46 -2.04 -7.97
C ASN A 54 -13.05 -1.90 -9.45
N PRO A 55 -14.02 -1.85 -10.39
CA PRO A 55 -13.74 -1.80 -11.82
C PRO A 55 -13.03 -0.52 -12.26
N LEU A 56 -13.13 0.55 -11.46
CA LEU A 56 -12.46 1.83 -11.71
C LEU A 56 -11.08 1.94 -11.05
N GLY A 57 -10.65 0.91 -10.30
CA GLY A 57 -9.33 0.89 -9.65
C GLY A 57 -9.13 1.99 -8.61
N PHE A 58 -10.20 2.47 -7.97
CA PHE A 58 -10.11 3.51 -6.95
C PHE A 58 -9.27 3.02 -5.77
N ASN A 59 -8.23 3.77 -5.42
CA ASN A 59 -7.34 3.45 -4.32
C ASN A 59 -7.02 4.74 -3.54
N PRO A 60 -7.71 5.02 -2.43
CA PRO A 60 -7.50 6.26 -1.67
C PRO A 60 -6.08 6.33 -1.06
N LEU A 61 -5.41 5.19 -0.87
CA LEU A 61 -4.02 5.17 -0.44
C LEU A 61 -3.08 5.74 -1.53
N ARG A 62 -3.41 5.56 -2.81
CA ARG A 62 -2.65 6.13 -3.94
C ARG A 62 -2.58 7.64 -3.83
N GLU A 63 -3.73 8.29 -3.67
CA GLU A 63 -3.83 9.75 -3.56
C GLU A 63 -3.07 10.27 -2.34
N LEU A 64 -3.25 9.61 -1.19
CA LEU A 64 -2.58 9.96 0.06
C LEU A 64 -1.05 9.85 -0.06
N LEU A 65 -0.55 8.73 -0.60
CA LEU A 65 0.89 8.52 -0.77
C LEU A 65 1.48 9.49 -1.78
N GLN A 66 0.80 9.74 -2.89
CA GLN A 66 1.23 10.71 -3.89
C GLN A 66 1.33 12.13 -3.32
N ALA A 67 0.44 12.51 -2.41
CA ALA A 67 0.45 13.82 -1.76
C ALA A 67 1.55 13.96 -0.68
N GLN A 68 1.98 12.87 -0.04
CA GLN A 68 2.83 12.92 1.15
C GLN A 68 4.25 12.38 0.96
N VAL A 69 4.50 11.62 -0.11
CA VAL A 69 5.78 10.95 -0.36
C VAL A 69 6.43 11.45 -1.65
N ASP A 70 7.62 12.01 -1.52
CA ASP A 70 8.46 12.39 -2.65
C ASP A 70 9.38 11.22 -3.03
N PHE A 71 8.90 10.37 -3.95
CA PHE A 71 9.61 9.19 -4.41
C PHE A 71 10.90 9.53 -5.19
N GLU A 72 10.88 10.59 -5.99
CA GLU A 72 12.05 11.01 -6.77
C GLU A 72 13.18 11.46 -5.83
N ALA A 73 12.84 12.20 -4.78
CA ALA A 73 13.80 12.53 -3.74
C ALA A 73 14.35 11.25 -3.10
N LEU A 74 13.51 10.30 -2.69
CA LEU A 74 13.96 9.06 -2.05
C LEU A 74 14.91 8.25 -2.94
N GLN A 75 14.61 8.12 -4.24
CA GLN A 75 15.49 7.46 -5.21
C GLN A 75 16.86 8.13 -5.32
N ARG A 76 16.89 9.47 -5.30
CA ARG A 76 18.13 10.25 -5.47
C ARG A 76 19.04 10.19 -4.25
N ALA A 77 18.47 10.29 -3.05
CA ALA A 77 19.26 10.42 -1.82
C ALA A 77 18.45 10.06 -0.56
N SER A 78 18.09 8.79 -0.41
CA SER A 78 17.52 8.32 0.86
C SER A 78 18.59 8.33 1.98
N PRO A 79 18.29 8.88 3.17
CA PRO A 79 19.22 8.88 4.30
C PRO A 79 19.33 7.51 4.98
N VAL A 80 18.48 6.55 4.58
CA VAL A 80 18.41 5.19 5.10
C VAL A 80 18.29 4.21 3.94
N ARG A 81 18.75 2.97 4.13
CA ARG A 81 18.50 1.91 3.14
C ARG A 81 17.03 1.54 3.17
N LEU A 82 16.37 1.64 2.02
CA LEU A 82 14.95 1.33 1.83
C LEU A 82 14.81 0.11 0.94
N PHE A 83 13.95 -0.81 1.37
CA PHE A 83 13.56 -2.00 0.63
C PHE A 83 12.05 -2.16 0.76
N VAL A 84 11.40 -2.41 -0.37
CA VAL A 84 9.96 -2.70 -0.43
C VAL A 84 9.80 -4.05 -1.11
N SER A 85 8.99 -4.94 -0.54
CA SER A 85 8.81 -6.30 -1.06
C SER A 85 7.38 -6.53 -1.53
N ALA A 86 7.23 -7.06 -2.74
CA ALA A 86 5.93 -7.51 -3.25
C ALA A 86 6.05 -8.92 -3.83
N THR A 87 4.94 -9.64 -3.90
CA THR A 87 4.87 -10.98 -4.48
C THR A 87 4.44 -10.89 -5.94
N ASN A 88 5.23 -11.45 -6.86
CA ASN A 88 4.85 -11.58 -8.25
C ASN A 88 3.72 -12.62 -8.40
N VAL A 89 2.61 -12.22 -9.01
CA VAL A 89 1.37 -13.01 -9.08
C VAL A 89 1.53 -14.28 -9.92
N GLU A 90 2.27 -14.19 -11.03
CA GLU A 90 2.43 -15.31 -11.97
C GLU A 90 3.38 -16.39 -11.43
N THR A 91 4.48 -15.96 -10.81
CA THR A 91 5.56 -16.86 -10.40
C THR A 91 5.47 -17.26 -8.93
N GLY A 92 4.68 -16.53 -8.13
CA GLY A 92 4.67 -16.69 -6.68
C GLY A 92 6.06 -16.50 -6.09
N LYS A 93 6.82 -15.51 -6.55
CA LYS A 93 8.16 -15.17 -6.02
C LYS A 93 8.20 -13.74 -5.51
N ILE A 94 9.00 -13.49 -4.48
CA ILE A 94 9.20 -12.15 -3.94
C ILE A 94 10.10 -11.34 -4.89
N LYS A 95 9.68 -10.12 -5.21
CA LYS A 95 10.53 -9.05 -5.75
C LYS A 95 10.80 -8.04 -4.64
N VAL A 96 12.08 -7.73 -4.43
CA VAL A 96 12.52 -6.64 -3.55
C VAL A 96 12.88 -5.45 -4.43
N PHE A 97 12.18 -4.34 -4.24
CA PHE A 97 12.47 -3.04 -4.84
C PHE A 97 13.47 -2.31 -3.97
N SER A 98 14.63 -2.00 -4.54
CA SER A 98 15.64 -1.16 -3.91
C SER A 98 15.24 0.32 -3.93
N ALA A 99 16.01 1.18 -3.26
CA ALA A 99 15.75 2.62 -3.24
C ALA A 99 15.67 3.23 -4.65
N GLN A 100 16.46 2.75 -5.62
CA GLN A 100 16.45 3.24 -7.01
C GLN A 100 15.20 2.81 -7.78
N GLU A 101 14.57 1.71 -7.39
CA GLU A 101 13.34 1.20 -8.00
C GLU A 101 12.08 1.64 -7.24
N LEU A 102 12.24 2.43 -6.17
CA LEU A 102 11.14 2.79 -5.28
C LEU A 102 10.17 3.76 -5.97
N SER A 103 8.95 3.32 -6.21
CA SER A 103 7.88 4.14 -6.79
C SER A 103 6.60 4.03 -5.96
N LEU A 104 5.63 4.90 -6.28
CA LEU A 104 4.28 4.81 -5.74
C LEU A 104 3.68 3.42 -6.00
N ASP A 105 3.84 2.89 -7.21
CA ASP A 105 3.31 1.57 -7.57
C ASP A 105 4.03 0.45 -6.83
N ALA A 106 5.34 0.54 -6.59
CA ALA A 106 6.07 -0.44 -5.78
C ALA A 106 5.55 -0.49 -4.33
N VAL A 107 5.28 0.68 -3.72
CA VAL A 107 4.70 0.76 -2.37
C VAL A 107 3.27 0.24 -2.35
N LEU A 108 2.46 0.61 -3.34
CA LEU A 108 1.08 0.11 -3.46
C LEU A 108 1.06 -1.41 -3.66
N ALA A 109 1.94 -1.96 -4.49
CA ALA A 109 2.09 -3.40 -4.68
C ALA A 109 2.36 -4.12 -3.35
N SER A 110 3.26 -3.58 -2.51
CA SER A 110 3.58 -4.11 -1.18
C SER A 110 2.49 -3.88 -0.12
N ALA A 111 1.48 -3.05 -0.39
CA ALA A 111 0.36 -2.81 0.51
C ALA A 111 -0.98 -3.36 -0.05
N CYS A 112 -0.92 -3.96 -1.24
CA CYS A 112 -2.08 -4.39 -2.01
C CYS A 112 -2.58 -5.75 -1.49
N LEU A 113 -3.53 -5.72 -0.58
CA LEU A 113 -4.21 -6.93 -0.12
C LEU A 113 -4.97 -7.58 -1.30
N PRO A 114 -4.68 -8.84 -1.66
CA PRO A 114 -5.21 -9.50 -2.86
C PRO A 114 -6.74 -9.52 -2.97
N ASN A 115 -7.44 -9.46 -1.83
CA ASN A 115 -8.90 -9.54 -1.77
C ASN A 115 -9.58 -8.16 -1.88
N LEU A 116 -8.81 -7.07 -1.81
CA LEU A 116 -9.35 -5.70 -1.75
C LEU A 116 -8.96 -4.88 -2.98
N PHE A 117 -7.82 -5.16 -3.60
CA PHE A 117 -7.32 -4.38 -4.73
C PHE A 117 -6.82 -5.28 -5.87
N PRO A 118 -7.01 -4.86 -7.14
CA PRO A 118 -6.36 -5.46 -8.29
C PRO A 118 -4.84 -5.55 -8.13
N ALA A 119 -4.23 -6.53 -8.80
CA ALA A 119 -2.77 -6.63 -8.83
C ALA A 119 -2.15 -5.38 -9.47
N GLN A 120 -1.06 -4.88 -8.88
CA GLN A 120 -0.37 -3.71 -9.40
C GLN A 120 0.57 -4.14 -10.52
N GLU A 121 0.39 -3.56 -11.72
CA GLU A 121 1.30 -3.79 -12.84
C GLU A 121 2.53 -2.87 -12.70
N ILE A 122 3.72 -3.45 -12.81
CA ILE A 122 5.00 -2.74 -12.81
C ILE A 122 5.92 -3.42 -13.85
N GLY A 123 6.27 -2.69 -14.92
CA GLY A 123 7.15 -3.21 -15.96
C GLY A 123 6.61 -4.45 -16.68
N GLY A 124 5.29 -4.53 -16.89
CA GLY A 124 4.63 -5.66 -17.55
C GLY A 124 4.46 -6.91 -16.67
N GLN A 125 4.71 -6.81 -15.37
CA GLN A 125 4.51 -7.89 -14.41
C GLN A 125 3.54 -7.45 -13.31
N TYR A 126 2.73 -8.38 -12.81
CA TYR A 126 1.71 -8.12 -11.80
C TYR A 126 2.17 -8.52 -10.40
N TYR A 127 1.88 -7.66 -9.41
CA TYR A 127 2.33 -7.81 -8.02
C TYR A 127 1.21 -7.60 -6.99
N TRP A 128 1.30 -8.34 -5.88
CA TRP A 128 0.46 -8.22 -4.68
C TRP A 128 1.31 -8.08 -3.41
N ASP A 129 0.65 -7.82 -2.27
CA ASP A 129 1.30 -7.73 -0.96
C ASP A 129 2.25 -8.93 -0.69
N GLY A 130 3.41 -8.60 -0.12
CA GLY A 130 4.46 -9.55 0.25
C GLY A 130 4.09 -10.46 1.41
N GLY A 131 3.02 -10.14 2.17
CA GLY A 131 2.55 -10.92 3.32
C GLY A 131 2.25 -12.40 3.03
N PHE A 132 2.04 -12.78 1.77
CA PHE A 132 1.82 -14.17 1.38
C PHE A 132 3.10 -15.04 1.39
N MET A 133 4.29 -14.43 1.35
CA MET A 133 5.57 -15.14 1.26
C MET A 133 6.66 -14.65 2.22
N GLY A 134 6.56 -13.41 2.74
CA GLY A 134 7.51 -12.88 3.71
C GLY A 134 7.38 -11.36 3.89
N ASN A 135 7.23 -10.91 5.13
CA ASN A 135 7.23 -9.50 5.53
C ASN A 135 7.95 -9.28 6.87
N PRO A 136 9.22 -8.83 6.90
CA PRO A 136 10.12 -8.65 5.75
C PRO A 136 10.71 -9.98 5.25
N ALA A 137 11.09 -10.01 3.98
CA ALA A 137 11.92 -11.08 3.42
C ALA A 137 13.28 -11.11 4.14
N ILE A 138 13.55 -12.17 4.90
CA ILE A 138 14.82 -12.43 5.60
C ILE A 138 15.51 -13.66 5.01
N PHE A 139 16.03 -13.53 3.79
CA PHE A 139 16.87 -14.54 3.15
C PHE A 139 18.14 -13.91 2.61
#